data_AF-A0A4C1U3T4-F1
#
_entry.id   AF-A0A4C1U3T4-F1
#
_cell.length_a   1.000
_cell.length_b   1.000
_cell.length_c   1.000
_cell.angle_alpha   90.00
_cell.angle_beta   90.00
_cell.angle_gamma   90.00
#
_symmetry.space_group_name_H-M   'P 1'
#
loop_
_entity.id
_entity.type
_entity.pdbx_description
1 polymer ?
#
loop_
_entity_poly.entity_id
_entity_poly.type
_entity_poly.pdbx_seq_one_letter_code
_entity_poly.pdbx_strand_id
1 'polypeptide(L)'
;MHDLIYYMIWIVRNIFCRRATGAPWYVKNSVLHRDLELPTISKYMKDASEHFFDIAKNHPNPLLVSAVSYEPPPPHYFCRRSRNILIDPSDDHTVEVEKLIELNKMAID
;
A
#
# COMPACT_ATOMS: atom_id res chain seq x y z
N MET A 1 8.80 12.08 -5.04
CA MET A 1 7.96 10.85 -5.15
C MET A 1 6.48 11.20 -5.01
N HIS A 2 6.08 11.97 -4.00
CA HIS A 2 4.70 12.41 -3.77
C HIS A 2 4.08 13.16 -4.97
N ASP A 3 4.84 14.04 -5.63
CA ASP A 3 4.36 14.83 -6.77
C ASP A 3 4.05 13.99 -8.02
N LEU A 4 4.79 12.90 -8.23
CA LEU A 4 4.57 11.99 -9.36
C LEU A 4 3.26 11.21 -9.20
N ILE A 5 2.98 10.73 -7.99
CA ILE A 5 1.75 10.00 -7.67
C ILE A 5 0.55 10.93 -7.86
N TYR A 6 0.64 12.15 -7.35
CA TYR A 6 -0.41 13.16 -7.52
C TYR A 6 -0.67 13.50 -8.99
N TYR A 7 0.40 13.65 -9.78
CA TYR A 7 0.31 13.91 -11.21
C TYR A 7 -0.35 12.76 -11.98
N MET A 8 -0.01 11.50 -11.67
CA MET A 8 -0.64 10.33 -12.29
C MET A 8 -2.13 10.25 -12.00
N ILE A 9 -2.53 10.45 -10.74
CA ILE A 9 -3.95 10.47 -10.33
C ILE A 9 -4.70 11.59 -11.07
N TRP A 10 -4.08 12.76 -11.19
CA TRP A 10 -4.66 13.89 -11.90
C TRP A 10 -4.90 13.59 -13.39
N ILE A 11 -3.93 12.94 -14.06
CA ILE A 11 -4.07 12.51 -15.46
C ILE A 11 -5.21 11.50 -15.63
N VAL A 12 -5.19 10.43 -14.83
CA VAL A 12 -6.20 9.35 -14.90
C VAL A 12 -7.59 9.92 -14.70
N ARG A 13 -7.75 10.81 -13.71
CA ARG A 13 -9.03 11.47 -13.44
C ARG A 13 -9.52 12.31 -14.61
N ASN A 14 -8.66 13.11 -15.23
CA ASN A 14 -9.05 13.94 -16.38
C ASN A 14 -9.47 13.10 -17.59
N ILE A 15 -8.78 11.99 -17.85
CA ILE A 15 -9.13 11.06 -18.94
C ILE A 15 -10.46 10.38 -18.65
N PHE A 16 -10.67 9.92 -17.43
CA PHE A 16 -11.91 9.27 -17.00
C PHE A 16 -13.11 10.19 -17.18
N CYS A 17 -13.04 11.44 -16.69
CA CYS A 17 -14.14 12.40 -16.78
C CYS A 17 -14.54 12.69 -18.23
N ARG A 18 -13.54 12.82 -19.13
CA ARG A 18 -13.79 13.04 -20.56
C ARG A 18 -14.42 11.84 -21.25
N ARG A 19 -13.99 10.63 -20.90
CA ARG A 19 -14.59 9.39 -21.45
C ARG A 19 -16.03 9.20 -20.96
N ALA A 20 -16.29 9.43 -19.68
CA ALA A 20 -17.63 9.28 -19.09
C ALA A 20 -18.65 10.26 -19.71
N THR A 21 -18.23 11.49 -19.99
CA THR A 21 -19.09 12.53 -20.56
C THR A 21 -19.12 12.56 -22.09
N GLY A 22 -18.25 11.78 -22.76
CA GLY A 22 -18.06 11.87 -24.21
C GLY A 22 -17.57 13.25 -24.68
N ALA A 23 -16.90 14.01 -23.80
CA ALA A 23 -16.62 15.42 -24.03
C ALA A 23 -15.51 15.65 -25.08
N PRO A 24 -15.73 16.53 -26.08
CA PRO A 24 -14.72 16.95 -27.03
C PRO A 24 -13.48 17.60 -26.38
N TRP A 25 -12.34 17.58 -27.09
CA TRP A 25 -11.05 18.07 -26.57
C TRP A 25 -11.09 19.55 -26.13
N TYR A 26 -11.90 20.39 -26.79
CA TYR A 26 -12.02 21.82 -26.51
C TYR A 26 -12.86 22.16 -25.27
N VAL A 27 -13.55 21.19 -24.68
CA VAL A 27 -14.28 21.40 -23.41
C VAL A 27 -13.25 21.56 -22.29
N LYS A 28 -13.39 22.64 -21.50
CA LYS A 28 -12.48 22.92 -20.38
C LYS A 28 -12.69 21.91 -19.26
N ASN A 29 -11.59 21.41 -18.69
CA ASN A 29 -11.65 20.46 -17.57
C ASN A 29 -12.40 21.04 -16.36
N SER A 30 -12.31 22.35 -16.12
CA SER A 30 -13.04 23.02 -15.01
C SER A 30 -14.56 22.91 -15.12
N VAL A 31 -15.09 22.91 -16.35
CA VAL A 31 -16.53 22.72 -16.59
C VAL A 31 -16.93 21.31 -16.23
N LEU A 32 -16.17 20.30 -16.67
CA LEU A 32 -16.39 18.91 -16.30
C LEU A 32 -16.32 18.69 -14.78
N HIS A 33 -15.31 19.26 -14.10
CA HIS A 33 -15.18 19.13 -12.65
C HIS A 33 -16.36 19.74 -11.90
N ARG A 34 -16.92 20.86 -12.38
CA ARG A 34 -18.09 21.49 -11.78
C ARG A 34 -19.36 20.68 -12.06
N ASP A 35 -19.57 20.25 -13.29
CA ASP A 35 -20.79 19.55 -13.71
C ASP A 35 -20.88 18.14 -13.08
N LEU A 36 -19.74 17.49 -12.83
CA LEU A 36 -19.65 16.20 -12.12
C LEU A 36 -19.51 16.35 -10.60
N GLU A 37 -19.52 17.59 -10.07
CA GLU A 37 -19.35 17.90 -8.63
C GLU A 37 -18.14 17.19 -7.98
N LEU A 38 -17.03 17.10 -8.72
CA LEU A 38 -15.90 16.28 -8.29
C LEU A 38 -15.13 16.91 -7.12
N PRO A 39 -14.85 16.15 -6.05
CA PRO A 39 -14.03 16.64 -4.94
C PRO A 39 -12.58 16.89 -5.37
N THR A 40 -11.92 17.82 -4.67
CA THR A 40 -10.48 18.06 -4.81
C THR A 40 -9.71 16.77 -4.51
N ILE A 41 -8.60 16.51 -5.22
CA ILE A 41 -7.80 15.28 -5.05
C ILE A 41 -7.38 15.12 -3.59
N SER A 42 -6.99 16.21 -2.92
CA SER A 42 -6.60 16.17 -1.51
C SER A 42 -7.72 15.66 -0.61
N LYS A 43 -8.95 16.13 -0.82
CA LYS A 43 -10.12 15.65 -0.08
C LYS A 43 -10.37 14.17 -0.35
N TYR A 44 -10.42 13.79 -1.64
CA TYR A 44 -10.61 12.38 -2.02
C TYR A 44 -9.53 11.46 -1.45
N MET A 45 -8.24 11.86 -1.52
CA MET A 45 -7.14 11.08 -0.96
C MET A 45 -7.26 10.94 0.55
N LYS A 46 -7.66 12.01 1.25
CA LYS A 46 -7.88 11.98 2.69
C LYS A 46 -9.03 11.04 3.05
N ASP A 47 -10.20 11.25 2.45
CA ASP A 47 -11.40 10.44 2.70
C ASP A 47 -11.14 8.95 2.36
N ALA A 48 -10.44 8.68 1.25
CA ALA A 48 -10.05 7.33 0.87
C ALA A 48 -9.09 6.72 1.90
N SER A 49 -8.07 7.47 2.34
CA SER A 49 -7.12 6.99 3.34
C SER A 49 -7.80 6.68 4.67
N GLU A 50 -8.68 7.55 5.15
CA GLU A 50 -9.46 7.34 6.38
C GLU A 50 -10.29 6.05 6.26
N HIS A 51 -11.04 5.89 5.17
CA HIS A 51 -11.82 4.68 4.92
C HIS A 51 -10.96 3.41 4.87
N PHE A 52 -9.76 3.46 4.28
CA PHE A 52 -8.83 2.33 4.29
C PHE A 52 -8.37 1.97 5.70
N PHE A 53 -8.04 2.96 6.53
CA PHE A 53 -7.64 2.74 7.92
C PHE A 53 -8.81 2.23 8.77
N ASP A 54 -10.02 2.72 8.55
CA ASP A 54 -11.23 2.25 9.24
C ASP A 54 -11.54 0.78 8.93
N ILE A 55 -11.36 0.35 7.68
CA ILE A 55 -11.48 -1.05 7.29
C ILE A 55 -10.39 -1.89 7.96
N ALA A 56 -9.14 -1.44 7.90
CA ALA A 56 -8.01 -2.18 8.48
C ALA A 56 -8.17 -2.35 10.00
N LYS A 57 -8.70 -1.34 10.68
CA LYS A 57 -8.97 -1.36 12.12
C LYS A 57 -10.03 -2.39 12.51
N ASN A 58 -11.05 -2.59 11.68
CA ASN A 58 -12.14 -3.53 11.94
C ASN A 58 -11.90 -4.93 11.34
N HIS A 59 -10.69 -5.20 10.82
CA HIS A 59 -10.41 -6.45 10.13
C HIS A 59 -10.27 -7.62 11.12
N PRO A 60 -10.80 -8.83 10.82
CA PRO A 60 -10.65 -10.01 11.68
C PRO A 60 -9.21 -10.53 11.81
N ASN A 61 -8.26 -9.95 11.07
CA ASN A 61 -6.87 -10.42 11.05
C ASN A 61 -6.06 -9.53 12.00
N PRO A 62 -5.52 -10.09 13.11
CA PRO A 62 -4.77 -9.31 14.09
C PRO A 62 -3.53 -8.64 13.51
N LEU A 63 -2.92 -9.20 12.46
CA LEU A 63 -1.76 -8.60 11.79
C LEU A 63 -2.12 -7.26 11.14
N LEU A 64 -3.27 -7.16 10.48
CA LEU A 64 -3.71 -5.92 9.85
C LEU A 64 -4.07 -4.86 10.88
N VAL A 65 -4.67 -5.27 11.99
CA VAL A 65 -4.98 -4.37 13.12
C VAL A 65 -3.70 -3.84 13.76
N SER A 66 -2.68 -4.69 13.97
CA SER A 66 -1.38 -4.28 14.53
C SER A 66 -0.63 -3.29 13.62
N ALA A 67 -0.81 -3.38 12.31
CA ALA A 67 -0.20 -2.47 11.35
C ALA A 67 -0.79 -1.05 11.41
N VAL A 68 -2.06 -0.90 11.79
CA VAL A 68 -2.69 0.43 11.98
C VAL A 68 -2.06 1.19 13.16
N SER A 69 -1.64 0.47 14.21
CA SER A 69 -0.97 1.04 15.39
C SER A 69 0.55 1.20 15.23
N TYR A 70 1.11 0.97 14.04
CA TYR A 70 2.55 1.02 13.84
C TYR A 70 3.06 2.46 13.92
N GLU A 71 3.88 2.74 14.94
CA GLU A 71 4.63 3.99 15.04
C GLU A 71 5.99 3.79 14.36
N PRO A 72 6.31 4.55 13.29
CA PRO A 72 7.60 4.43 12.64
C PRO A 72 8.71 4.85 13.61
N PRO A 73 9.80 4.06 13.71
CA PRO A 73 10.92 4.44 14.56
C PRO A 73 11.50 5.80 14.13
N PRO A 74 12.05 6.59 15.07
CA PRO A 74 12.66 7.87 14.75
C PRO A 74 13.68 7.72 13.62
N PRO A 75 13.84 8.74 12.76
CA PRO A 75 14.76 8.73 11.63
C PRO A 75 16.23 8.86 12.10
N HIS A 76 16.68 7.99 12.98
CA HIS A 76 18.06 7.83 13.34
C HIS A 76 18.59 6.63 12.58
N TYR A 77 19.25 6.94 11.46
CA TYR A 77 20.00 6.05 10.61
C TYR A 77 19.18 4.85 10.12
N PHE A 78 18.44 5.04 9.02
CA PHE A 78 18.06 3.93 8.15
C PHE A 78 19.34 3.31 7.57
N CYS A 79 20.06 2.53 8.37
CA CYS A 79 20.97 1.53 7.86
C CYS A 79 20.12 0.63 6.98
N ARG A 80 20.27 0.81 5.68
CA ARG A 80 19.58 0.06 4.63
C ARG A 80 19.67 -1.42 5.02
N ARG A 81 18.60 -1.98 5.59
CA ARG A 81 18.58 -3.37 6.05
C ARG A 81 18.88 -4.20 4.80
N SER A 82 20.01 -4.91 4.81
CA SER A 82 20.30 -5.91 3.79
C SER A 82 19.09 -6.83 3.74
N ARG A 83 18.40 -6.89 2.60
CA ARG A 83 17.12 -7.59 2.46
C ARG A 83 17.24 -9.12 2.64
N ASN A 84 18.45 -9.62 2.87
CA ASN A 84 18.79 -11.04 2.89
C ASN A 84 19.25 -11.53 4.27
N ILE A 85 19.34 -10.66 5.29
CA ILE A 85 19.76 -11.07 6.63
C ILE A 85 18.50 -11.19 7.49
N LEU A 86 18.02 -12.42 7.67
CA LEU A 86 17.02 -12.77 8.65
C LEU A 86 17.69 -12.68 10.04
N ILE A 87 17.34 -11.65 10.81
CA ILE A 87 17.84 -11.43 12.19
C ILE A 87 16.84 -12.00 13.21
N ASP A 88 15.61 -12.30 12.76
CA ASP A 88 14.61 -12.88 13.62
C ASP A 88 15.07 -14.28 14.07
N PRO A 89 14.96 -14.60 15.37
CA PRO A 89 15.29 -15.93 15.86
C PRO A 89 14.45 -16.97 15.12
N SER A 90 15.04 -18.13 14.82
CA SER A 90 14.34 -19.25 14.19
C SER A 90 13.12 -19.60 15.05
N ASP A 91 11.94 -19.57 14.43
CA ASP A 91 10.68 -19.96 15.04
C ASP A 91 10.67 -21.49 15.29
N ASP A 92 9.83 -21.96 16.20
CA ASP A 92 9.77 -23.37 16.60
C ASP A 92 9.50 -24.27 15.37
N HIS A 93 8.67 -23.77 14.45
CA HIS A 93 8.36 -24.41 13.18
C HIS A 93 9.57 -24.48 12.22
N THR A 94 10.44 -23.46 12.18
CA THR A 94 11.62 -23.50 11.31
C THR A 94 12.70 -24.44 11.85
N VAL A 95 12.82 -24.54 13.18
CA VAL A 95 13.71 -25.51 13.84
C VAL A 95 13.31 -26.95 13.54
N GLU A 96 12.02 -27.27 13.55
CA GLU A 96 11.51 -28.60 13.18
C GLU A 96 11.83 -28.95 11.72
N VAL A 97 11.65 -28.00 10.80
CA VAL A 97 11.92 -28.20 9.36
C VAL A 97 13.41 -28.41 9.11
N GLU A 98 14.29 -27.65 9.76
CA GLU A 98 15.75 -27.83 9.67
C GLU A 98 16.17 -29.21 10.17
N LYS A 99 15.59 -29.67 11.28
CA LYS A 99 15.83 -31.00 11.84
C LYS A 99 15.38 -32.12 10.90
N LEU A 100 14.24 -31.96 10.22
CA LEU A 100 13.77 -32.92 9.20
C LEU A 100 14.69 -32.97 7.98
N ILE A 101 15.23 -31.82 7.56
CA ILE A 101 16.18 -31.74 6.46
C ILE A 101 17.50 -32.43 6.82
N GLU A 102 18.00 -32.24 8.04
CA GLU A 102 19.19 -32.95 8.53
C GLU A 102 18.99 -34.47 8.58
N LEU A 103 17.84 -34.94 9.07
CA LEU A 103 17.51 -36.37 9.10
C LEU A 103 17.41 -36.99 7.70
N ASN A 104 16.82 -36.28 6.74
CA ASN A 104 16.76 -36.75 5.36
C ASN A 104 18.14 -36.83 4.71
N LYS A 105 19.07 -35.92 5.03
CA LYS A 105 20.45 -36.00 4.54
C LYS A 105 21.19 -37.21 5.11
N MET A 106 20.98 -37.53 6.38
CA MET A 106 21.57 -38.72 7.02
C MET A 106 20.97 -40.05 6.54
N ALA A 107 19.78 -40.03 5.91
CA ALA A 107 19.11 -41.22 5.39
C ALA A 107 19.43 -41.52 3.92
N ILE A 108 20.13 -40.61 3.22
CA ILE A 108 20.49 -40.73 1.80
C ILE A 108 21.96 -41.17 1.61
N ASP A 109 22.75 -41.23 2.69
CA ASP A 109 24.04 -41.92 2.76
C ASP A 109 23.86 -43.41 3.12
#